data_AF-A0A369RJC4-F1
#
_entry.id   AF-A0A369RJC4-F1
#
_cell.length_a   1.000
_cell.length_b   1.000
_cell.length_c   1.000
_cell.angle_alpha   90.00
_cell.angle_beta   90.00
_cell.angle_gamma   90.00
#
_symmetry.space_group_name_H-M   'P 1'
#
loop_
_entity.id
_entity.type
_entity.pdbx_description
1 polymer ?
#
loop_
_entity_poly.entity_id
_entity_poly.type
_entity_poly.pdbx_seq_one_letter_code
_entity_poly.pdbx_strand_id
1 'polypeptide(L)' 'MSVYIEVEVIESVNAKRGKIELAIVRVLNKTALWLKSKAAKEISEEKKIRLKLIRKRLRVVKANRNKLTALVKVY' A
#
# COMPACT_ATOMS: atom_id res chain seq x y z
N MET A 1 19.26 36.45 -9.13
CA MET A 1 19.37 35.27 -9.99
C MET A 1 19.52 33.97 -9.19
N SER A 2 20.42 33.87 -8.19
CA SER A 2 20.65 32.60 -7.47
C SER A 2 19.42 32.07 -6.70
N VAL A 3 18.64 32.96 -6.07
CA VAL A 3 17.43 32.58 -5.33
C VAL A 3 16.38 31.89 -6.23
N TYR A 4 16.24 32.32 -7.48
CA TYR A 4 15.30 31.70 -8.43
C TYR A 4 15.74 30.29 -8.81
N ILE A 5 17.04 30.08 -9.02
CA ILE A 5 17.63 28.78 -9.34
C ILE A 5 17.45 27.82 -8.16
N GLU A 6 17.62 28.29 -6.92
CA GLU A 6 17.41 27.47 -5.71
C GLU A 6 15.95 27.02 -5.55
N VAL A 7 14.98 27.90 -5.82
CA VAL A 7 13.54 27.57 -5.76
C VAL A 7 13.16 26.53 -6.81
N GLU A 8 13.60 26.69 -8.06
CA GLU A 8 13.33 25.72 -9.13
C GLU A 8 13.91 24.33 -8.81
N VAL A 9 15.13 24.29 -8.26
CA VAL A 9 15.75 23.03 -7.84
C VAL A 9 14.93 22.36 -6.73
N ILE A 10 14.49 23.10 -5.71
CA ILE A 10 13.66 22.58 -4.61
C ILE A 10 12.32 22.03 -5.13
N GLU A 11 11.65 22.74 -6.02
CA GLU A 11 10.40 22.29 -6.64
C GLU A 11 10.60 21.00 -7.44
N SER A 12 11.69 20.90 -8.20
CA SER A 12 12.03 19.69 -8.97
C SER A 12 12.28 18.48 -8.07
N VAL A 13 12.96 18.68 -6.93
CA VAL A 13 13.26 17.63 -5.94
C VAL A 13 11.96 17.18 -5.27
N ASN A 14 11.10 18.11 -4.87
CA ASN A 14 9.80 17.81 -4.28
C ASN A 14 8.89 17.04 -5.26
N ALA A 15 8.90 17.41 -6.55
CA ALA A 15 8.15 16.69 -7.57
C ALA A 15 8.66 15.25 -7.75
N LYS A 16 9.98 15.03 -7.76
CA LYS A 16 10.59 13.68 -7.80
C LYS A 16 10.21 12.88 -6.57
N ARG A 17 10.27 13.47 -5.37
CA ARG A 17 9.87 12.84 -4.11
C ARG A 17 8.40 12.40 -4.14
N GLY A 18 7.49 13.26 -4.60
CA GLY A 18 6.07 12.91 -4.72
C GLY A 18 5.79 11.74 -5.67
N LYS A 19 6.58 11.61 -6.76
CA LYS A 19 6.51 10.46 -7.67
C LYS A 19 6.97 9.17 -6.98
N ILE A 20 8.06 9.22 -6.22
CA ILE A 20 8.60 8.07 -5.47
C ILE A 20 7.59 7.60 -4.40
N GLU A 21 7.08 8.52 -3.59
CA GLU A 21 6.08 8.20 -2.55
C GLU A 21 4.82 7.55 -3.14
N LEU A 22 4.34 8.06 -4.29
CA LEU A 22 3.21 7.46 -5.00
C LEU A 22 3.52 6.03 -5.48
N ALA A 23 4.71 5.79 -6.00
CA ALA A 23 5.14 4.46 -6.43
C ALA A 23 5.19 3.48 -5.25
N ILE A 24 5.75 3.90 -4.11
CA ILE A 24 5.81 3.12 -2.87
C ILE A 24 4.39 2.76 -2.39
N VAL A 25 3.49 3.75 -2.29
CA VAL A 25 2.10 3.52 -1.87
C VAL A 25 1.39 2.51 -2.77
N ARG A 26 1.59 2.60 -4.11
CA ARG A 26 1.01 1.66 -5.06
C ARG A 26 1.53 0.24 -4.85
N VAL A 27 2.84 0.07 -4.68
CA VAL A 27 3.46 -1.23 -4.44
C VAL A 27 2.97 -1.83 -3.13
N LEU A 28 3.00 -1.08 -2.03
CA LEU A 28 2.52 -1.54 -0.72
C LEU A 28 1.06 -2.00 -0.76
N ASN A 29 0.20 -1.23 -1.44
CA ASN A 29 -1.21 -1.59 -1.56
C ASN A 29 -1.44 -2.84 -2.43
N LYS A 30 -0.67 -3.01 -3.51
CA LYS A 30 -0.70 -4.25 -4.32
C LYS A 30 -0.26 -5.45 -3.49
N THR A 31 0.84 -5.33 -2.75
CA THR A 31 1.38 -6.40 -1.89
C THR A 31 0.38 -6.78 -0.80
N ALA A 32 -0.25 -5.80 -0.14
CA ALA A 32 -1.24 -6.08 0.90
C ALA A 32 -2.49 -6.80 0.36
N LEU A 33 -2.95 -6.45 -0.85
CA LEU A 33 -4.05 -7.16 -1.52
C LEU A 33 -3.66 -8.59 -1.90
N TRP A 34 -2.44 -8.79 -2.42
CA TRP A 34 -1.91 -10.11 -2.74
C TRP A 34 -1.81 -11.00 -1.49
N LEU A 35 -1.25 -10.48 -0.40
CA LEU A 35 -1.17 -11.16 0.90
C LEU A 35 -2.55 -11.53 1.43
N LYS A 36 -3.53 -10.61 1.34
CA LYS A 36 -4.92 -10.91 1.72
C LYS A 36 -5.50 -12.08 0.93
N SER A 37 -5.25 -12.11 -0.38
CA SER A 37 -5.76 -13.19 -1.24
C SER A 37 -5.09 -14.53 -0.93
N LYS A 38 -3.77 -14.52 -0.69
CA LYS A 38 -3.00 -15.72 -0.34
C LYS A 38 -3.46 -16.29 1.01
N ALA A 39 -3.50 -15.45 2.04
CA ALA A 39 -3.99 -15.85 3.37
C ALA A 39 -5.44 -16.35 3.32
N ALA A 40 -6.31 -15.71 2.53
CA ALA A 40 -7.69 -16.18 2.38
C ALA A 40 -7.77 -17.59 1.79
N LYS A 41 -6.89 -17.92 0.83
CA LYS A 41 -6.81 -19.24 0.20
C LYS A 41 -6.26 -20.29 1.17
N GLU A 42 -5.16 -19.99 1.85
CA GLU A 42 -4.55 -20.87 2.85
C GLU A 42 -5.55 -21.22 3.97
N ILE A 43 -6.21 -20.22 4.56
CA ILE A 43 -7.23 -20.45 5.60
C ILE A 43 -8.43 -21.26 5.06
N SER A 44 -8.81 -21.03 3.80
CA SER A 44 -9.92 -21.76 3.16
C SER A 44 -9.59 -23.24 3.01
N GLU A 45 -8.34 -23.56 2.64
CA GLU A 45 -7.85 -24.93 2.45
C GLU A 45 -7.69 -25.63 3.80
N GLU A 46 -7.08 -24.98 4.78
CA GLU A 46 -6.87 -25.55 6.12
C GLU A 46 -8.16 -25.78 6.90
N LYS A 47 -9.07 -24.79 6.88
CA LYS A 47 -10.28 -24.80 7.72
C LYS A 47 -11.53 -25.28 6.99
N LYS A 48 -11.43 -25.56 5.68
CA LYS A 48 -12.57 -25.90 4.80
C LYS A 48 -13.73 -24.86 4.86
N ILE A 49 -13.41 -23.61 5.18
CA ILE A 49 -14.37 -22.50 5.25
C ILE A 49 -14.50 -21.90 3.85
N ARG A 50 -15.71 -21.47 3.47
CA ARG A 50 -15.93 -20.77 2.19
C ARG A 50 -15.06 -19.52 2.07
N LEU A 51 -14.26 -19.44 1.01
CA LEU A 51 -13.37 -18.30 0.69
C LEU A 51 -14.05 -16.92 0.79
N LYS A 52 -15.32 -16.83 0.38
CA LYS A 52 -16.13 -15.59 0.46
C LYS A 52 -16.28 -15.08 1.89
N LEU A 53 -16.41 -15.98 2.88
CA LEU A 53 -16.53 -15.62 4.29
C LEU A 53 -15.19 -15.08 4.83
N ILE A 54 -14.08 -15.76 4.53
CA ILE A 54 -12.74 -15.36 4.97
C ILE A 54 -12.38 -13.99 4.39
N ARG A 55 -12.66 -13.74 3.11
CA ARG A 55 -12.42 -12.44 2.46
C ARG A 55 -13.18 -11.28 3.11
N LYS A 56 -14.36 -11.54 3.70
CA LYS A 56 -15.14 -10.54 4.47
C LYS A 56 -14.53 -10.26 5.85
N ARG A 57 -13.93 -11.27 6.48
CA ARG A 57 -13.32 -11.17 7.82
C ARG A 57 -11.91 -10.58 7.79
N LEU A 58 -11.15 -10.84 6.72
CA LEU A 58 -9.85 -10.18 6.50
C LEU A 58 -10.07 -8.75 6.01
N ARG A 59 -9.47 -7.77 6.69
CA ARG A 59 -9.38 -6.38 6.23
C ARG A 59 -7.95 -6.02 5.84
N VAL A 60 -7.83 -5.10 4.87
CA VAL A 60 -6.56 -4.49 4.46
C VAL A 60 -6.61 -3.01 4.84
N VAL A 61 -5.65 -2.58 5.64
CA VAL A 61 -5.33 -1.17 5.86
C VAL A 61 -4.41 -0.76 4.71
N LYS A 62 -4.87 0.18 3.89
CA LYS A 62 -4.13 0.67 2.73
C LYS A 62 -3.10 1.72 3.16
N ALA A 63 -1.94 1.69 2.52
CA ALA A 63 -0.96 2.77 2.58
C ALA A 63 -1.50 4.04 1.90
N ASN A 64 -1.10 5.19 2.40
CA ASN A 64 -1.32 6.50 1.80
C ASN A 64 -0.04 7.34 1.90
N ARG A 65 -0.01 8.56 1.34
CA ARG A 65 1.21 9.39 1.36
C ARG A 65 1.68 9.74 2.78
N ASN A 66 0.74 9.88 3.72
CA ASN A 66 1.06 10.23 5.11
C ASN A 66 1.50 9.01 5.95
N LYS A 67 1.15 7.79 5.52
CA LYS A 67 1.48 6.52 6.15
C LYS A 67 1.86 5.51 5.07
N LEU A 68 3.18 5.36 4.87
CA LEU A 68 3.79 4.38 3.97
C LEU A 68 3.79 2.95 4.55
N THR A 69 2.67 2.53 5.14
CA THR A 69 2.49 1.19 5.70
C THR A 69 1.14 0.62 5.27
N ALA A 70 1.11 -0.66 4.88
CA ALA A 70 -0.10 -1.39 4.56
C ALA A 70 -0.12 -2.69 5.38
N LEU A 71 -1.28 -3.05 5.94
CA LEU A 71 -1.40 -4.15 6.90
C LEU A 71 -2.64 -5.01 6.61
N VAL A 72 -2.52 -6.32 6.79
CA VAL A 72 -3.65 -7.26 6.79
C VAL A 72 -4.00 -7.58 8.24
N LYS A 73 -5.29 -7.47 8.61
CA LYS A 73 -5.77 -7.78 9.96
C LYS A 73 -7.00 -8.68 9.90
N VAL A 74 -7.13 -9.53 10.91
CA VAL A 74 -8.32 -10.35 11.18
C VAL A 74 -9.25 -9.55 12.11
N TYR A 75 -10.55 -9.68 11.88
CA TYR A 75 -11.63 -9.16 12.73
C TYR A 75 -12.46 -10.30 13.29
#